data_AF-A0A915ERZ9-F1
#
_entry.id   AF-A0A915ERZ9-F1
#
_cell.length_a   1.000
_cell.length_b   1.000
_cell.length_c   1.000
_cell.angle_alpha   90.00
_cell.angle_beta   90.00
_cell.angle_gamma   90.00
#
_symmetry.space_group_name_H-M   'P 1'
#
loop_
_entity.id
_entity.type
_entity.pdbx_description
1 polymer ?
#
loop_
_entity_poly.entity_id
_entity_poly.type
_entity_poly.pdbx_seq_one_letter_code
_entity_poly.pdbx_strand_id
1 'polypeptide(L)' 'MGSYKKFLFQNSTITIRVVHIVENFLSVLHPMSQFVAAITALKSESKFTKAYSDGVSKASYWEYAYEDSVNLLAKLPT' A
#
# COMPACT_ATOMS: atom_id res chain seq x y z
N MET A 1 -13.80 -19.89 -7.45
CA MET A 1 -13.19 -19.16 -6.30
C MET A 1 -11.70 -19.48 -6.26
N GLY A 2 -10.87 -19.16 -7.25
CA GLY A 2 -10.70 -17.93 -8.00
C GLY A 2 -9.31 -17.43 -7.63
N SER A 3 -8.25 -17.91 -8.30
CA SER A 3 -6.82 -17.79 -7.93
C SER A 3 -6.38 -16.40 -7.46
N TYR A 4 -7.07 -15.36 -7.91
CA TYR A 4 -6.90 -13.97 -7.53
C TYR A 4 -7.09 -13.69 -6.02
N LYS A 5 -8.10 -14.29 -5.36
CA LYS A 5 -8.30 -14.11 -3.91
C LYS A 5 -7.13 -14.66 -3.09
N LYS A 6 -6.51 -15.74 -3.54
CA LYS A 6 -5.33 -16.34 -2.89
C LYS A 6 -4.10 -15.44 -3.01
N PHE A 7 -3.93 -14.81 -4.18
CA PHE A 7 -2.87 -13.83 -4.41
C PHE A 7 -3.03 -12.58 -3.52
N LEU A 8 -4.24 -12.05 -3.39
CA LEU A 8 -4.51 -10.92 -2.49
C LEU A 8 -4.24 -11.28 -1.03
N PHE A 9 -4.65 -12.47 -0.59
CA PHE A 9 -4.40 -12.91 0.78
C PHE A 9 -2.90 -13.02 1.09
N GLN A 10 -2.08 -13.51 0.15
CA GLN A 10 -0.62 -13.58 0.31
C GLN A 10 0.05 -12.21 0.42
N ASN A 11 -0.50 -11.19 -0.24
CA ASN A 11 0.07 -9.83 -0.25
C ASN A 11 -0.59 -8.89 0.78
N SER A 12 -1.43 -9.43 1.67
CA SER A 12 -2.13 -8.66 2.71
C SER A 12 -1.25 -8.24 3.88
N THR A 13 0.02 -8.67 3.94
CA THR A 13 0.90 -8.40 5.06
C THR A 13 1.21 -6.90 5.14
N ILE A 14 0.79 -6.28 6.24
CA ILE A 14 1.05 -4.87 6.56
C ILE A 14 2.27 -4.82 7.47
N THR A 15 3.23 -3.96 7.15
CA THR A 15 4.42 -3.77 7.99
C THR A 15 4.04 -3.18 9.33
N ILE A 16 4.70 -3.67 10.39
CA ILE A 16 4.44 -3.26 11.78
C ILE A 16 4.51 -1.74 12.00
N ARG A 17 5.39 -1.05 11.26
CA ARG A 17 5.49 0.41 11.28
C ARG A 17 4.17 1.12 10.94
N VAL A 18 3.40 0.60 9.98
CA VAL A 18 2.11 1.19 9.58
C VAL A 18 1.05 0.91 10.65
N VAL A 19 1.06 -0.28 11.23
CA VAL A 19 0.16 -0.65 12.34
C VAL A 19 0.37 0.30 13.54
N HIS A 20 1.62 0.52 13.93
CA HIS A 20 1.96 1.44 15.02
C HIS A 20 1.52 2.89 14.73
N ILE A 21 1.62 3.36 13.49
CA ILE A 21 1.14 4.71 13.13
C ILE A 21 -0.38 4.81 13.31
N VAL A 22 -1.11 3.77 12.90
CA VAL A 22 -2.57 3.74 13.02
C VAL A 22 -3.02 3.64 14.47
N GLU A 23 -2.38 2.80 15.28
CA GLU A 23 -2.68 2.62 16.71
C GLU A 23 -2.41 3.87 17.54
N ASN A 24 -1.46 4.70 17.13
CA ASN A 24 -1.09 5.94 17.82
C ASN A 24 -1.90 7.17 17.35
N PHE A 25 -2.91 7.02 16.49
CA PHE A 25 -3.76 8.16 16.13
C PHE A 25 -4.57 8.66 17.32
N LEU A 26 -4.74 9.99 17.40
CA LEU A 26 -5.69 10.59 18.33
C LEU A 26 -7.09 10.04 18.06
N SER A 27 -7.78 9.61 19.11
CA SER A 27 -9.16 9.08 19.03
C SER A 27 -10.20 10.07 18.52
N VAL A 28 -9.82 11.35 18.40
CA VAL A 28 -10.66 12.46 17.89
C VAL A 28 -10.55 12.63 16.36
N LEU A 29 -9.55 12.01 15.72
CA LEU A 29 -9.38 12.10 14.27
C LEU A 29 -10.52 11.38 13.53
N HIS A 30 -11.02 12.01 12.48
CA HIS A 30 -12.04 11.40 11.63
C HIS A 30 -11.50 10.11 10.99
N PRO A 31 -12.30 9.03 10.89
CA PRO A 31 -11.86 7.75 10.33
C PRO A 31 -11.25 7.85 8.92
N MET A 32 -11.78 8.73 8.06
CA MET A 32 -11.16 9.00 6.74
C MET A 32 -9.76 9.61 6.86
N SER A 33 -9.50 10.47 7.85
CA SER A 33 -8.17 11.06 8.05
C SER A 33 -7.16 10.02 8.51
N GLN A 34 -7.57 9.13 9.41
CA GLN A 34 -6.76 7.98 9.83
C GLN A 34 -6.48 7.04 8.64
N PHE A 35 -7.47 6.81 7.78
CA PHE A 35 -7.35 5.99 6.57
C PHE A 35 -6.37 6.58 5.55
N VAL A 36 -6.49 7.87 5.23
CA VAL A 36 -5.56 8.55 4.29
C VAL A 36 -4.14 8.55 4.85
N ALA A 37 -3.97 8.75 6.15
CA ALA A 37 -2.67 8.72 6.78
C ALA A 37 -2.05 7.30 6.77
N ALA A 38 -2.86 6.25 6.98
CA ALA A 38 -2.43 4.86 6.83
C ALA A 38 -1.97 4.54 5.40
N ILE A 39 -2.73 4.97 4.38
CA ILE A 39 -2.34 4.84 2.96
C ILE A 39 -1.03 5.59 2.68
N THR A 40 -0.88 6.80 3.22
CA THR A 40 0.33 7.59 3.03
C THR A 40 1.54 6.93 3.69
N ALA A 41 1.38 6.27 4.84
CA ALA A 41 2.45 5.51 5.48
C ALA A 41 2.88 4.29 4.63
N LEU A 42 1.94 3.63 3.95
CA LEU A 42 2.20 2.52 3.03
C LEU A 42 3.01 2.95 1.79
N LYS A 43 2.94 4.22 1.39
CA LYS A 43 3.76 4.77 0.28
C LYS A 43 5.26 4.53 0.48
N SER A 44 5.73 4.45 1.72
CA SER A 44 7.16 4.21 2.02
C SER A 44 7.71 2.88 1.45
N GLU A 45 6.84 1.93 1.10
CA GLU A 45 7.18 0.63 0.52
C GLU A 45 6.92 0.56 -1.00
N SER A 46 6.49 1.67 -1.60
CA SER A 46 6.15 1.77 -3.02
C SER A 46 7.35 1.41 -3.89
N LYS A 47 7.20 0.37 -4.72
CA LYS A 47 8.19 -0.03 -5.71
C LYS A 47 8.30 1.01 -6.81
N PHE A 48 7.19 1.67 -7.15
CA PHE A 48 7.16 2.77 -8.10
C PHE A 48 8.02 3.95 -7.64
N THR A 49 7.93 4.36 -6.36
CA THR A 49 8.70 5.48 -5.83
C THR A 49 10.21 5.21 -5.91
N LYS A 50 10.61 3.97 -5.63
CA LYS A 50 12.00 3.54 -5.73
C LYS A 50 12.48 3.49 -7.19
N ALA A 51 11.73 2.81 -8.07
CA ALA A 51 12.03 2.73 -9.50
C ALA A 51 12.08 4.11 -10.18
N TYR A 52 11.20 5.03 -9.78
CA TYR A 52 11.24 6.41 -10.27
C TYR A 52 12.53 7.11 -9.86
N SER A 53 12.97 6.92 -8.62
CA SER A 53 14.23 7.50 -8.09
C SER A 53 15.47 6.87 -8.74
N ASP A 54 15.40 5.59 -9.10
CA ASP A 54 16.48 4.84 -9.76
C ASP A 54 16.58 5.16 -11.27
N GLY A 55 15.71 6.02 -11.80
CA GLY A 55 15.79 6.50 -13.19
C GLY A 55 15.27 5.51 -14.24
N VAL A 56 14.32 4.64 -13.87
CA VAL A 56 13.77 3.62 -14.76
C VAL A 56 13.05 4.26 -15.97
N SER A 57 13.02 3.54 -17.10
CA SER A 57 12.40 4.02 -18.34
C SER A 57 10.91 4.32 -18.14
N LYS A 58 10.43 5.40 -18.77
CA LYS A 58 9.00 5.79 -18.74
C LYS A 58 8.08 4.69 -19.28
N ALA A 59 8.58 3.84 -20.17
CA ALA A 59 7.84 2.70 -20.71
C ALA A 59 7.56 1.61 -19.68
N SER A 60 8.35 1.52 -18.60
CA SER A 60 8.21 0.50 -17.55
C SER A 60 7.42 1.01 -16.33
N TYR A 61 7.02 2.28 -16.30
CA TYR A 61 6.32 2.88 -15.16
C TYR A 61 4.99 2.19 -14.81
N TRP A 62 4.28 1.71 -15.83
CA TRP A 62 2.99 1.06 -15.65
C TRP A 62 3.11 -0.25 -14.86
N GLU A 63 4.23 -0.97 -14.97
CA GLU A 63 4.45 -2.25 -14.28
C GLU A 63 4.52 -2.03 -12.77
N TYR A 64 5.32 -1.05 -12.34
CA TYR A 64 5.47 -0.70 -10.93
C TYR A 64 4.19 -0.05 -10.37
N ALA A 65 3.50 0.77 -11.16
CA ALA A 65 2.24 1.38 -10.75
C ALA A 65 1.12 0.32 -10.60
N TYR A 66 1.07 -0.66 -11.50
CA TYR A 66 0.14 -1.79 -11.42
C TYR A 66 0.43 -2.64 -10.18
N GLU A 67 1.69 -3.00 -9.96
CA GLU A 67 2.09 -3.80 -8.80
C GLU A 67 1.77 -3.11 -7.46
N ASP A 68 2.09 -1.82 -7.33
CA ASP A 68 1.76 -1.05 -6.14
C ASP A 68 0.25 -0.94 -5.92
N SER A 69 -0.54 -0.81 -6.99
CA SER A 69 -2.01 -0.75 -6.91
C SER A 69 -2.62 -2.07 -6.43
N VAL A 70 -2.13 -3.21 -6.95
CA VAL A 70 -2.62 -4.53 -6.53
C VAL A 70 -2.19 -4.84 -5.09
N ASN A 71 -0.97 -4.44 -4.69
CA ASN A 71 -0.51 -4.56 -3.30
C ASN A 71 -1.34 -3.69 -2.34
N LEU A 72 -1.76 -2.50 -2.77
CA LEU A 72 -2.63 -1.64 -1.97
C LEU A 72 -4.04 -2.25 -1.82
N LEU A 73 -4.61 -2.79 -2.90
CA LEU A 73 -5.88 -3.52 -2.86
C LEU A 73 -5.83 -4.75 -1.95
N ALA A 74 -4.70 -5.47 -1.93
CA ALA A 74 -4.51 -6.63 -1.05
C ALA A 74 -4.47 -6.27 0.45
N LYS A 75 -4.05 -5.05 0.78
CA LYS A 75 -3.95 -4.53 2.16
C LYS A 75 -5.26 -3.88 2.65
N LEU A 76 -6.21 -3.64 1.76
CA LEU A 76 -7.55 -3.16 2.13
C LEU A 76 -8.40 -4.34 2.62
N PRO A 77 -9.11 -4.22 3.76
CA PRO A 77 -10.00 -5.27 4.22
C PRO A 77 -11.19 -5.43 3.25
N THR A 78 -11.43 -6.67 2.81
CA THR A 78 -12.68 -7.13 2.18
C THR A 78 -13.55 -7.88 3.16
#